data_AF-A0A7V1WYP0-F1
#
_entry.id   AF-A0A7V1WYP0-F1
#
_cell.length_a   1.000
_cell.length_b   1.000
_cell.length_c   1.000
_cell.angle_alpha   90.00
_cell.angle_beta   90.00
_cell.angle_gamma   90.00
#
_symmetry.space_group_name_H-M   'P 1'
#
loop_
_entity.id
_entity.type
_entity.pdbx_description
1 polymer ?
#
loop_
_entity_poly.entity_id
_entity_poly.type
_entity_poly.pdbx_seq_one_letter_code
_entity_poly.pdbx_strand_id
1 'polypeptide(L)'
;HECGHAVQHARAYSWLSFRSAMVPVVNVASTLTQWTLMIGIMLLFFTHNPFVLAIGVGALALVTLFSFITLPVEFDASNRALAWLNNNYSVMQTRQEHEQAKDALWWAAMTYVVAALSALATLVYYASFLFNRRN
;
A
#
# COMPACT_ATOMS: atom_id res chain seq x y z
N HIS A 1 -3.67 3.02 -15.95
CA HIS A 1 -3.07 3.28 -14.62
C HIS A 1 -1.57 3.52 -14.73
N GLU A 2 -0.79 2.56 -15.24
CA GLU A 2 0.67 2.74 -15.46
C GLU A 2 1.06 3.97 -16.29
N CYS A 3 0.30 4.32 -17.34
CA CYS A 3 0.54 5.57 -18.07
C CYS A 3 0.40 6.82 -17.17
N GLY A 4 -0.48 6.77 -16.17
CA GLY A 4 -0.60 7.79 -15.14
C GLY A 4 0.66 7.93 -14.29
N HIS A 5 1.25 6.80 -13.86
CA HIS A 5 2.56 6.80 -13.20
C HIS A 5 3.67 7.32 -14.11
N ALA A 6 3.66 6.97 -15.40
CA ALA A 6 4.62 7.50 -16.37
C ALA A 6 4.50 9.04 -16.48
N VAL A 7 3.27 9.58 -16.47
CA VAL A 7 3.03 11.03 -16.46
C VAL A 7 3.50 11.66 -15.15
N GLN A 8 3.23 11.03 -13.99
CA GLN A 8 3.74 11.49 -12.69
C GLN A 8 5.26 11.56 -12.69
N HIS A 9 5.92 10.53 -13.21
CA HIS A 9 7.37 10.47 -13.31
C HIS A 9 7.91 11.57 -14.24
N ALA A 10 7.32 11.74 -15.42
CA ALA A 10 7.69 12.79 -16.37
C ALA A 10 7.46 14.22 -15.82
N ARG A 11 6.51 14.40 -14.90
CA ARG A 11 6.20 15.67 -14.24
C ARG A 11 6.89 15.87 -12.90
N ALA A 12 7.79 14.96 -12.50
CA ALA A 12 8.46 14.98 -11.20
C ALA A 12 7.49 15.16 -10.02
N TYR A 13 6.39 14.39 -10.03
CA TYR A 13 5.38 14.45 -8.98
C TYR A 13 5.98 14.08 -7.62
N SER A 14 5.98 15.04 -6.69
CA SER A 14 6.69 14.96 -5.41
C SER A 14 6.32 13.73 -4.58
N TRP A 15 5.04 13.36 -4.56
CA TRP A 15 4.56 12.17 -3.86
C TRP A 15 5.06 10.86 -4.47
N LEU A 16 5.21 10.80 -5.79
CA LEU A 16 5.81 9.63 -6.45
C LEU A 16 7.30 9.54 -6.08
N SER A 17 8.03 10.66 -6.11
CA SER A 17 9.44 10.69 -5.68
C SER A 17 9.61 10.30 -4.22
N PHE A 18 8.70 10.73 -3.34
CA PHE A 18 8.66 10.33 -1.95
C PHE A 18 8.46 8.81 -1.82
N ARG A 19 7.45 8.23 -2.48
CA ARG A 19 7.22 6.78 -2.53
C ARG A 19 8.48 6.04 -2.97
N SER A 20 9.12 6.47 -4.05
CA SER A 20 10.33 5.86 -4.59
C SER A 20 11.51 5.92 -3.60
N ALA A 21 11.69 7.03 -2.90
CA ALA A 21 12.76 7.19 -1.91
C ALA A 21 12.61 6.26 -0.70
N MET A 22 11.39 5.84 -0.39
CA MET A 22 11.09 4.99 0.77
C MET A 22 11.17 3.49 0.48
N VAL A 23 11.19 3.08 -0.79
CA VAL A 23 11.32 1.67 -1.20
C VAL A 23 12.36 0.88 -0.40
N PRO A 24 13.61 1.35 -0.18
CA PRO A 24 14.58 0.59 0.62
C PRO A 24 14.11 0.37 2.08
N VAL A 25 13.50 1.38 2.70
CA VAL A 25 12.99 1.28 4.09
C VAL A 25 11.81 0.32 4.15
N VAL A 26 10.87 0.44 3.22
CA VAL A 26 9.69 -0.44 3.14
C VAL A 26 10.11 -1.89 2.90
N ASN A 27 11.11 -2.13 2.06
CA ASN A 27 11.64 -3.48 1.80
C ASN A 27 12.22 -4.10 3.07
N VAL A 28 13.08 -3.37 3.79
CA VAL A 28 13.63 -3.84 5.08
C VAL A 28 12.51 -4.12 6.07
N ALA A 29 11.57 -3.20 6.24
CA ALA A 29 10.43 -3.38 7.15
C ALA A 29 9.57 -4.59 6.76
N SER A 30 9.34 -4.82 5.46
CA SER A 30 8.54 -5.95 4.95
C SER A 30 9.24 -7.29 5.21
N THR A 31 10.54 -7.37 4.91
CA THR A 31 11.33 -8.58 5.20
C THR A 31 11.37 -8.86 6.70
N LEU A 32 11.60 -7.83 7.53
CA LEU A 32 11.56 -7.98 8.98
C LEU A 32 10.19 -8.49 9.42
N THR A 33 9.10 -7.88 8.95
CA THR A 33 7.72 -8.26 9.30
C THR A 33 7.45 -9.75 9.03
N GLN A 34 7.82 -10.24 7.84
CA GLN A 34 7.60 -11.64 7.47
C GLN A 34 8.26 -12.62 8.46
N TRP A 35 9.54 -12.42 8.77
CA TRP A 35 10.29 -13.32 9.65
C TRP A 35 9.95 -13.13 11.12
N THR A 36 9.82 -11.88 11.57
CA THR A 36 9.57 -11.55 12.98
C THR A 36 8.17 -11.88 13.44
N LEU A 37 7.14 -11.80 12.57
CA LEU A 37 5.80 -12.26 12.95
C LEU A 37 5.76 -13.79 13.06
N MET A 38 6.33 -14.51 12.09
CA MET A 38 6.35 -15.98 12.11
C MET A 38 7.14 -16.51 13.33
N ILE A 39 8.38 -16.06 13.50
CA ILE A 39 9.24 -16.45 14.62
C ILE A 39 8.68 -15.91 15.94
N GLY A 40 8.12 -14.69 15.93
CA GLY A 40 7.58 -14.04 17.11
C GLY A 40 6.39 -14.80 17.70
N ILE A 41 5.47 -15.28 16.87
CA ILE A 41 4.37 -16.14 17.34
C ILE A 41 4.93 -17.44 17.93
N MET A 42 5.85 -18.09 17.23
CA MET A 42 6.46 -19.35 17.69
C MET A 42 7.15 -19.18 19.05
N LEU A 43 8.02 -18.19 19.20
CA LEU A 43 8.73 -17.89 20.45
C LEU A 43 7.77 -17.42 21.56
N LEU A 44 6.69 -16.72 21.21
CA LEU A 44 5.67 -16.37 22.20
C LEU A 44 5.01 -17.63 22.78
N PHE A 45 4.73 -18.64 21.96
CA PHE A 45 4.13 -19.89 22.42
C PHE A 45 5.10 -20.76 23.24
N PHE A 46 6.36 -20.90 22.81
CA PHE A 46 7.31 -21.78 23.48
C PHE A 46 8.04 -21.14 24.66
N THR A 47 8.39 -19.86 24.53
CA THR A 47 9.28 -19.16 25.46
C THR A 47 8.58 -18.04 26.23
N HIS A 48 7.30 -17.76 25.95
CA HIS A 48 6.52 -16.65 26.53
C HIS A 48 7.19 -15.27 26.35
N ASN A 49 8.11 -15.13 25.39
CA ASN A 49 8.84 -13.90 25.16
C ASN A 49 8.17 -13.07 24.05
N PRO A 50 7.58 -11.90 24.37
CA PRO A 50 6.87 -11.08 23.39
C PRO A 50 7.77 -10.16 22.57
N PHE A 51 9.07 -10.09 22.86
CA PHE A 51 9.95 -9.06 22.30
C PHE A 51 10.08 -9.15 20.78
N VAL A 52 10.28 -10.36 20.25
CA VAL A 52 10.40 -10.57 18.79
C VAL A 52 9.09 -10.25 18.07
N LEU A 53 7.95 -10.63 18.66
CA LEU A 53 6.64 -10.28 18.13
C LEU A 53 6.42 -8.75 18.15
N ALA A 54 6.85 -8.05 19.20
CA ALA A 54 6.73 -6.61 19.31
C ALA A 54 7.54 -5.88 18.21
N ILE A 55 8.75 -6.36 17.90
CA ILE A 55 9.54 -5.84 16.77
C ILE A 55 8.77 -6.04 15.46
N GLY A 56 8.18 -7.22 15.25
CA GLY A 56 7.39 -7.50 14.04
C GLY A 56 6.14 -6.65 13.90
N VAL A 57 5.42 -6.41 15.00
CA VAL A 57 4.28 -5.48 15.02
C VAL A 57 4.73 -4.06 14.70
N GLY A 58 5.88 -3.61 15.23
CA GLY A 58 6.45 -2.30 14.89
C GLY A 58 6.84 -2.17 13.42
N ALA A 59 7.48 -3.19 12.85
CA ALA A 59 7.81 -3.24 11.43
C ALA A 59 6.55 -3.24 10.55
N LEU A 60 5.53 -4.03 10.91
CA LEU A 60 4.23 -4.05 10.23
C LEU A 60 3.54 -2.68 10.32
N ALA A 61 3.63 -2.00 11.47
CA ALA A 61 3.07 -0.66 11.62
C ALA A 61 3.69 0.35 10.65
N LEU A 62 5.01 0.29 10.44
CA LEU A 62 5.69 1.11 9.45
C LEU A 62 5.21 0.80 8.03
N VAL A 63 5.14 -0.49 7.65
CA VAL A 63 4.64 -0.90 6.33
C VAL A 63 3.21 -0.42 6.11
N THR A 64 2.32 -0.65 7.08
CA THR A 64 0.91 -0.21 7.03
C THR A 64 0.81 1.30 6.89
N LEU A 65 1.54 2.06 7.71
CA LEU A 65 1.56 3.52 7.63
C LEU A 65 1.95 3.99 6.22
N PHE A 66 3.01 3.41 5.66
CA PHE A 66 3.46 3.79 4.33
C PHE A 66 2.46 3.44 3.23
N SER A 67 1.75 2.32 3.34
CA SER A 67 0.65 1.99 2.41
C SER A 67 -0.42 3.07 2.36
N PHE A 68 -0.79 3.67 3.50
CA PHE A 68 -1.73 4.80 3.53
C PHE A 68 -1.14 6.09 2.96
N ILE A 69 0.10 6.41 3.34
CA ILE A 69 0.75 7.65 2.88
C ILE A 69 0.92 7.67 1.36
N THR A 70 1.11 6.51 0.71
CA THR A 70 1.28 6.43 -0.74
C THR A 70 -0.03 6.40 -1.52
N LEU A 71 -1.20 6.22 -0.88
CA LEU A 71 -2.50 6.17 -1.57
C LEU A 71 -2.79 7.36 -2.51
N PRO A 72 -2.45 8.63 -2.16
CA PRO A 72 -2.68 9.76 -3.06
C PRO A 72 -1.98 9.62 -4.42
N VAL A 73 -0.86 8.88 -4.50
CA VAL A 73 -0.16 8.60 -5.75
C VAL A 73 -1.01 7.72 -6.67
N GLU A 74 -1.70 6.74 -6.12
CA GLU A 74 -2.51 5.78 -6.90
C GLU A 74 -3.77 6.45 -7.47
N PHE A 75 -4.42 7.30 -6.67
CA PHE A 75 -5.56 8.10 -7.12
C PHE A 75 -5.18 9.10 -8.22
N ASP A 76 -4.07 9.82 -8.02
CA ASP A 76 -3.58 10.78 -9.01
C ASP A 76 -3.14 10.08 -10.30
N ALA A 77 -2.55 8.88 -10.23
CA ALA A 77 -2.19 8.08 -11.39
C ALA A 77 -3.43 7.68 -12.21
N SER A 78 -4.49 7.18 -11.56
CA SER A 78 -5.75 6.86 -12.24
C SER A 78 -6.40 8.10 -12.87
N ASN A 79 -6.41 9.24 -12.18
CA ASN A 79 -6.96 10.50 -12.71
C ASN A 79 -6.17 11.00 -13.93
N ARG A 80 -4.83 10.96 -13.88
CA ARG A 80 -3.98 11.35 -15.01
C ARG A 80 -4.14 10.41 -16.21
N ALA A 81 -4.29 9.11 -15.95
CA ALA A 81 -4.56 8.15 -17.01
C ALA A 81 -5.88 8.43 -17.72
N LEU A 82 -6.95 8.75 -16.97
CA LEU A 82 -8.24 9.13 -17.54
C LEU A 82 -8.16 10.45 -18.32
N ALA A 83 -7.47 11.45 -17.76
CA ALA A 83 -7.23 12.71 -18.44
C ALA A 83 -6.43 12.52 -19.74
N TRP A 84 -5.45 11.62 -19.76
CA TRP A 84 -4.73 11.28 -20.98
C TRP A 84 -5.67 10.64 -22.00
N LEU A 85 -6.49 9.65 -21.62
CA LEU A 85 -7.47 9.03 -22.53
C LEU A 85 -8.45 10.05 -23.12
N ASN A 86 -8.95 10.99 -22.31
CA ASN A 86 -9.86 12.05 -22.76
C ASN A 86 -9.25 12.98 -23.83
N ASN A 87 -7.93 13.15 -23.83
CA ASN A 87 -7.23 14.00 -24.80
C ASN A 87 -6.75 13.23 -26.04
N ASN A 88 -7.00 11.92 -26.12
CA ASN A 88 -6.56 11.05 -27.22
C ASN A 88 -7.77 10.41 -27.92
N TYR A 89 -8.44 11.21 -28.76
CA TYR A 89 -9.63 10.81 -29.51
C TYR A 89 -9.42 9.63 -30.49
N SER A 90 -8.17 9.26 -30.79
CA SER A 90 -7.87 8.04 -31.56
C SER A 90 -8.00 6.76 -30.74
N VAL A 91 -7.89 6.85 -29.41
CA VAL A 91 -7.90 5.70 -28.48
C VAL A 91 -9.28 5.51 -27.84
N MET A 92 -9.97 6.60 -27.52
CA MET A 92 -11.29 6.57 -26.90
C MET A 92 -12.23 7.49 -27.67
N GLN A 93 -13.31 6.92 -28.22
CA GLN A 93 -14.15 7.57 -29.23
C GLN A 93 -15.56 7.84 -28.73
N THR A 94 -16.03 7.08 -27.73
CA THR A 94 -17.42 7.13 -27.28
C THR A 94 -17.54 7.52 -25.80
N ARG A 95 -18.71 8.05 -25.43
CA ARG A 95 -19.04 8.35 -24.03
C ARG A 95 -19.14 7.07 -23.19
N GLN A 96 -19.56 5.96 -23.79
CA GLN A 96 -19.65 4.67 -23.11
C GLN A 96 -18.26 4.16 -22.70
N GLU A 97 -17.27 4.23 -23.60
CA GLU A 97 -15.88 3.86 -23.29
C GLU A 97 -15.30 4.73 -22.18
N HIS A 98 -15.65 6.03 -22.14
CA HIS A 98 -15.23 6.93 -21.08
C HIS A 98 -15.71 6.48 -19.69
N GLU A 99 -17.00 6.16 -19.55
CA GLU A 99 -17.55 5.69 -18.26
C GLU A 99 -16.92 4.36 -17.83
N GLN A 100 -16.70 3.44 -18.78
CA GLN A 100 -16.03 2.15 -18.51
C GLN A 100 -14.57 2.34 -18.09
N ALA A 101 -13.82 3.20 -18.78
CA ALA A 101 -12.43 3.49 -18.45
C ALA A 101 -12.31 4.16 -17.08
N LYS A 102 -13.22 5.09 -16.76
CA LYS A 102 -13.28 5.74 -15.45
C LYS A 102 -13.55 4.72 -14.34
N ASP A 103 -14.52 3.82 -14.52
CA ASP A 103 -14.82 2.78 -13.54
C ASP A 103 -13.65 1.81 -13.35
N ALA A 104 -13.04 1.35 -14.45
CA ALA A 104 -11.85 0.49 -14.40
C ALA A 104 -10.66 1.16 -13.68
N LEU A 105 -10.40 2.43 -13.94
CA LEU A 105 -9.33 3.19 -13.29
C LEU A 105 -9.63 3.47 -11.80
N TRP A 106 -10.90 3.66 -11.45
CA TRP A 106 -11.34 3.77 -10.06
C TRP A 106 -11.04 2.47 -9.30
N TRP A 107 -11.47 1.33 -9.84
CA TRP A 107 -11.21 0.03 -9.22
C TRP A 107 -9.73 -0.34 -9.17
N ALA A 108 -8.93 0.06 -10.17
CA ALA A 108 -7.49 -0.10 -10.11
C ALA A 108 -6.88 0.61 -8.90
N ALA A 109 -7.27 1.86 -8.62
CA ALA A 109 -6.81 2.60 -7.44
C ALA A 109 -7.35 1.98 -6.13
N MET A 110 -8.57 1.44 -6.14
CA MET A 110 -9.16 0.76 -4.97
C MET A 110 -8.39 -0.49 -4.53
N THR A 111 -7.68 -1.18 -5.43
CA THR A 111 -6.86 -2.34 -5.04
C THR A 111 -5.81 -1.98 -3.98
N TYR A 112 -5.24 -0.78 -4.05
CA TYR A 112 -4.30 -0.27 -3.07
C TYR A 112 -4.96 0.12 -1.75
N VAL A 113 -6.19 0.65 -1.79
CA VAL A 113 -6.98 0.93 -0.59
C VAL A 113 -7.28 -0.37 0.15
N VAL A 114 -7.70 -1.41 -0.57
CA VAL A 114 -7.95 -2.74 0.00
C VAL A 114 -6.67 -3.31 0.61
N ALA A 115 -5.53 -3.16 -0.05
CA ALA A 115 -4.24 -3.59 0.49
C ALA A 115 -3.87 -2.83 1.78
N ALA A 116 -4.06 -1.51 1.83
CA ALA A 116 -3.80 -0.70 3.02
C ALA A 116 -4.72 -1.08 4.19
N LEU A 117 -6.01 -1.31 3.93
CA LEU A 117 -6.97 -1.77 4.93
C LEU A 117 -6.67 -3.20 5.43
N SER A 118 -6.25 -4.09 4.53
CA SER A 118 -5.82 -5.45 4.90
C SER A 118 -4.58 -5.42 5.80
N ALA A 119 -3.60 -4.58 5.47
CA ALA A 119 -2.41 -4.37 6.30
C ALA A 119 -2.77 -3.80 7.69
N LEU A 120 -3.73 -2.87 7.74
CA LEU A 120 -4.25 -2.32 8.99
C LEU A 120 -4.97 -3.38 9.83
N ALA A 121 -5.85 -4.18 9.23
CA ALA A 121 -6.54 -5.25 9.93
C ALA A 121 -5.54 -6.27 10.51
N THR A 122 -4.51 -6.61 9.73
CA THR A 122 -3.42 -7.51 10.16
C THR A 122 -2.63 -6.90 11.31
N LEU A 123 -2.34 -5.60 11.26
CA LEU A 123 -1.66 -4.88 12.33
C LEU A 123 -2.48 -4.92 13.62
N VAL A 124 -3.77 -4.59 13.55
CA VAL A 124 -4.67 -4.62 14.72
C VAL A 124 -4.75 -6.04 15.29
N TYR A 125 -4.84 -7.07 14.45
CA TYR A 125 -4.85 -8.47 14.87
C TYR A 125 -3.60 -8.81 15.68
N TYR A 126 -2.39 -8.60 15.14
CA TYR A 126 -1.15 -8.93 15.86
C TYR A 126 -0.90 -8.03 17.08
N ALA A 127 -1.26 -6.75 17.00
CA ALA A 127 -1.18 -5.84 18.14
C ALA A 127 -2.09 -6.29 19.28
N SER A 128 -3.34 -6.69 18.98
CA SER A 128 -4.27 -7.21 20.01
C SER A 128 -3.72 -8.46 20.69
N PHE A 129 -3.10 -9.37 19.95
CA PHE A 129 -2.49 -10.58 20.51
C PHE A 129 -1.31 -10.25 21.45
N LEU A 130 -0.54 -9.22 21.12
CA LEU A 130 0.56 -8.72 21.94
C LEU A 130 0.07 -8.05 23.24
N PHE A 131 -1.02 -7.27 23.17
CA PHE A 131 -1.54 -6.52 24.33
C PHE A 131 -2.45 -7.34 25.25
N ASN A 132 -3.27 -8.25 24.72
CA ASN A 132 -4.26 -9.01 25.48
C ASN A 132 -3.65 -10.04 26.46
N ARG A 133 -2.33 -10.24 26.44
CA ARG A 133 -1.60 -11.14 27.36
C ARG A 133 -0.73 -10.41 28.38
N ARG A 134 -0.72 -9.08 28.37
CA ARG A 134 0.00 -8.25 29.36
C ARG A 134 -0.90 -7.81 30.52
N ASN A 135 -2.20 -8.12 30.44
CA ASN A 135 -3.20 -8.00 31.52
C ASN A 135 -3.56 -9.40 32.02
#